data_AF-A0A950SVV4-F1
#
_entry.id   AF-A0A950SVV4-F1
#
_cell.length_a   1.000
_cell.length_b   1.000
_cell.length_c   1.000
_cell.angle_alpha   90.00
_cell.angle_beta   90.00
_cell.angle_gamma   90.00
#
_symmetry.space_group_name_H-M   'P 1'
#
loop_
_entity.id
_entity.type
_entity.pdbx_description
1 polymer ?
#
loop_
_entity_poly.entity_id
_entity_poly.type
_entity_poly.pdbx_seq_one_letter_code
_entity_poly.pdbx_strand_id
1 'polypeptide(L)'
;MTALLRRSRPYIFWGQTTSLCETCLALVPAKIEIRGSEVWFEKRCRRHGTHATLVSTDAAYWLRCKEYIKPGDRPLALQSRTEYGCPYDCGLCPDHEQHSCLALIE
;
A
#
# COMPACT_ATOMS: atom_id res chain seq x y z
N MET A 1 39.40 -20.40 -3.71
CA MET A 1 38.08 -20.32 -4.36
C MET A 1 37.38 -19.07 -3.83
N THR A 2 37.35 -17.99 -4.61
CA THR A 2 36.73 -16.72 -4.21
C THR A 2 35.24 -16.85 -4.43
N ALA A 3 34.44 -16.96 -3.36
CA ALA A 3 32.99 -16.97 -3.49
C ALA A 3 32.54 -15.66 -4.15
N LEU A 4 31.75 -15.75 -5.23
CA LEU A 4 31.15 -14.59 -5.87
C LEU A 4 30.26 -13.86 -4.84
N LEU A 5 30.68 -12.66 -4.44
CA LEU A 5 29.90 -11.80 -3.55
C LEU A 5 28.57 -11.45 -4.24
N ARG A 6 27.47 -11.96 -3.69
CA ARG A 6 26.13 -11.61 -4.17
C ARG A 6 25.85 -10.15 -3.83
N ARG A 7 25.37 -9.37 -4.80
CA ARG A 7 24.90 -8.00 -4.56
C ARG A 7 23.63 -8.05 -3.71
N SER A 8 23.68 -7.48 -2.52
CA SER A 8 22.50 -7.19 -1.70
C SER A 8 21.75 -5.98 -2.25
N ARG A 9 20.43 -5.94 -2.05
CA ARG A 9 19.61 -4.75 -2.33
C ARG A 9 19.91 -3.68 -1.26
N PRO A 10 19.84 -2.39 -1.59
CA PRO A 10 20.08 -1.31 -0.62
C PRO A 10 18.85 -1.05 0.28
N TYR A 11 17.99 -2.05 0.48
CA TYR A 11 16.74 -1.97 1.22
C TYR A 11 16.31 -3.33 1.77
N ILE A 12 15.45 -3.31 2.77
CA ILE A 12 14.77 -4.51 3.27
C ILE A 12 13.45 -4.66 2.51
N PHE A 13 13.22 -5.82 1.90
CA PHE A 13 11.92 -6.19 1.39
C PHE A 13 11.05 -6.64 2.57
N TRP A 14 10.06 -5.82 2.94
CA TRP A 14 9.17 -6.12 4.06
C TRP A 14 7.96 -6.94 3.63
N GLY A 15 7.41 -6.64 2.45
CA GLY A 15 6.23 -7.34 1.95
C GLY A 15 5.75 -6.85 0.59
N GLN A 16 4.58 -7.31 0.18
CA GLN A 16 3.93 -6.92 -1.07
C GLN A 16 2.50 -6.47 -0.81
N THR A 17 2.04 -5.56 -1.66
CA THR A 17 0.66 -5.09 -1.70
C THR A 17 0.29 -4.71 -3.13
N THR A 18 -0.92 -4.23 -3.34
CA THR A 18 -1.32 -3.54 -4.56
C THR A 18 -1.39 -2.03 -4.30
N SER A 19 -1.23 -1.25 -5.36
CA SER A 19 -1.33 0.21 -5.31
C SER A 19 -1.76 0.75 -6.67
N LEU A 20 -1.84 2.07 -6.82
CA LEU A 20 -2.21 2.72 -8.07
C LEU A 20 -0.98 3.26 -8.81
N CYS A 21 -0.98 3.11 -10.13
CA CYS A 21 -0.03 3.79 -11.00
C CYS A 21 -0.27 5.31 -10.95
N GLU A 22 0.79 6.09 -10.72
CA GLU A 22 0.69 7.56 -10.60
C GLU A 22 0.25 8.28 -11.87
N THR A 23 0.31 7.61 -13.03
CA THR A 23 -0.06 8.21 -14.33
C THR A 23 -1.45 7.81 -14.78
N CYS A 24 -1.80 6.53 -14.70
CA CYS A 24 -3.07 6.02 -15.25
C CYS A 24 -4.01 5.41 -14.22
N LEU A 25 -3.65 5.45 -12.93
CA LEU A 25 -4.48 4.96 -11.82
C LEU A 25 -4.92 3.50 -11.98
N ALA A 26 -4.21 2.71 -12.78
CA ALA A 26 -4.42 1.28 -12.86
C ALA A 26 -3.86 0.62 -11.59
N LEU A 27 -4.54 -0.42 -11.11
CA LEU A 27 -4.03 -1.23 -10.02
C LEU A 27 -2.76 -1.97 -10.47
N VAL A 28 -1.70 -1.86 -9.67
CA VAL A 28 -0.37 -2.40 -9.95
C VAL A 28 0.21 -3.11 -8.72
N PRO A 29 1.05 -4.15 -8.92
CA PRO A 29 1.80 -4.73 -7.81
C PRO A 29 2.81 -3.72 -7.25
N ALA A 30 2.95 -3.72 -5.93
CA ALA A 30 3.86 -2.88 -5.18
C ALA A 30 4.66 -3.71 -4.18
N LYS A 31 5.97 -3.45 -4.08
CA LYS A 31 6.78 -3.92 -2.95
C LYS A 31 6.78 -2.87 -1.86
N ILE A 32 6.76 -3.32 -0.62
CA ILE A 32 6.98 -2.49 0.55
C ILE A 32 8.46 -2.62 0.92
N GLU A 33 9.19 -1.52 0.77
CA GLU A 33 10.63 -1.46 0.99
C GLU A 33 10.95 -0.54 2.17
N ILE A 34 11.77 -1.01 3.09
CA ILE A 34 12.32 -0.18 4.17
C ILE A 34 13.72 0.28 3.75
N ARG A 35 13.89 1.59 3.63
CA ARG A 35 15.12 2.27 3.20
C ARG A 35 15.58 3.18 4.33
N GLY A 36 16.47 2.68 5.21
CA GLY A 36 16.82 3.39 6.44
C GLY A 36 15.59 3.55 7.35
N SER A 37 15.19 4.78 7.65
CA SER A 37 13.99 5.08 8.44
C SER A 37 12.72 5.27 7.59
N GLU A 38 12.79 5.15 6.27
CA GLU A 38 11.68 5.43 5.38
C GLU A 38 11.01 4.15 4.86
N VAL A 39 9.70 4.22 4.62
CA VAL A 39 8.91 3.16 3.98
C VAL A 39 8.52 3.64 2.59
N TRP A 40 8.89 2.86 1.58
CA TRP A 40 8.66 3.15 0.17
C TRP A 40 7.83 2.06 -0.48
N PHE A 41 6.94 2.46 -1.38
CA PHE A 41 6.25 1.53 -2.28
C PHE A 41 6.91 1.58 -3.66
N GLU A 42 7.63 0.51 -4.04
CA GLU A 42 8.12 0.31 -5.41
C GLU A 42 7.03 -0.35 -6.25
N LYS A 43 6.42 0.41 -7.15
CA LYS A 43 5.28 0.04 -7.97
C LYS A 43 5.72 -0.24 -9.40
N ARG A 44 5.10 -1.22 -10.06
CA ARG A 44 5.42 -1.56 -11.47
C ARG A 44 4.16 -1.54 -12.35
N CYS A 45 4.00 -0.46 -13.12
CA CYS A 45 2.99 -0.38 -14.16
C CYS A 45 3.51 -0.99 -15.47
N ARG A 46 2.67 -1.78 -16.15
CA ARG A 46 3.01 -2.35 -17.47
C ARG A 46 3.16 -1.29 -18.56
N ARG A 47 2.49 -0.14 -18.41
CA ARG A 47 2.48 0.97 -19.39
C ARG A 47 3.49 2.08 -19.04
N HIS A 48 3.59 2.44 -17.76
CA HIS A 48 4.38 3.59 -17.31
C HIS A 48 5.67 3.21 -16.55
N GLY A 49 5.98 1.92 -16.45
CA GLY A 49 7.21 1.44 -15.83
C GLY A 49 7.19 1.48 -14.30
N THR A 50 8.39 1.53 -13.70
CA THR A 50 8.59 1.49 -12.25
C THR A 50 8.62 2.90 -11.66
N HIS A 51 7.95 3.07 -10.52
CA HIS A 51 7.92 4.31 -9.76
C HIS A 51 7.94 4.00 -8.27
N ALA A 52 8.49 4.91 -7.47
CA ALA A 52 8.62 4.73 -6.03
C ALA A 52 7.95 5.89 -5.30
N THR A 53 7.08 5.56 -4.35
CA THR A 53 6.38 6.56 -3.52
C THR A 53 6.80 6.42 -2.07
N LEU A 54 7.15 7.53 -1.43
CA LEU A 54 7.36 7.58 0.01
C LEU A 54 6.01 7.46 0.72
N VAL A 55 5.87 6.47 1.59
CA VAL A 55 4.63 6.20 2.35
C VAL A 55 4.76 6.63 3.81
N SER A 56 5.95 6.53 4.39
CA SER A 56 6.24 7.01 5.74
C SER A 56 7.70 7.41 5.86
N THR A 57 7.98 8.50 6.57
CA THR A 57 9.34 8.91 6.95
C THR A 57 9.84 8.25 8.24
N ASP A 58 8.96 7.50 8.93
CA ASP A 58 9.25 6.77 10.16
C ASP A 58 8.79 5.31 10.03
N ALA A 59 9.74 4.43 9.73
CA ALA A 59 9.54 2.99 9.60
C ALA A 59 9.26 2.32 10.95
N ALA A 60 9.84 2.83 12.04
CA ALA A 60 9.60 2.27 13.36
C ALA A 60 8.15 2.50 13.80
N TYR A 61 7.63 3.71 13.61
CA TYR A 61 6.21 4.00 13.84
C TYR A 61 5.30 3.19 12.91
N TRP A 62 5.61 3.16 11.60
CA TRP A 62 4.81 2.41 10.63
C TRP A 62 4.71 0.91 10.95
N LEU A 63 5.81 0.30 11.44
CA LEU A 63 5.82 -1.08 11.91
C LEU A 63 5.00 -1.25 13.19
N ARG A 64 5.15 -0.36 14.18
CA ARG A 64 4.33 -0.39 15.41
C ARG A 64 2.83 -0.32 15.10
N CYS A 65 2.42 0.47 14.11
CA CYS A 65 1.00 0.51 13.70
C CYS A 65 0.45 -0.87 13.27
N LYS A 66 1.29 -1.80 12.83
CA LYS A 66 0.87 -3.17 12.48
C LYS A 66 0.64 -4.06 13.71
N GLU A 67 1.08 -3.65 14.89
CA GLU A 67 0.85 -4.34 16.16
C GLU A 67 -0.49 -3.93 16.79
N TYR A 68 -0.99 -2.74 16.48
CA TYR A 68 -2.24 -2.18 17.02
C TYR A 68 -3.40 -2.27 16.03
N ILE A 69 -3.67 -3.48 15.51
CA ILE A 69 -4.80 -3.73 14.59
C ILE A 69 -6.04 -4.09 15.41
N LYS A 70 -7.13 -3.33 15.23
CA LYS A 70 -8.45 -3.66 15.77
C LYS A 70 -9.28 -4.42 14.72
N PRO A 71 -10.31 -5.18 15.11
CA PRO A 71 -11.31 -5.69 14.17
C PRO A 71 -11.89 -4.58 13.29
N GLY A 72 -12.15 -4.92 12.01
CA GLY A 72 -12.71 -3.99 11.05
C GLY A 72 -14.11 -3.54 11.43
N ASP A 73 -14.40 -2.25 11.23
CA ASP A 73 -15.76 -1.71 11.41
C ASP A 73 -16.52 -1.80 10.10
N ARG A 74 -17.80 -2.19 10.16
CA ARG A 74 -18.70 -2.11 9.00
C ARG A 74 -19.51 -0.81 9.06
N PRO A 75 -19.72 -0.10 7.93
CA PRO A 75 -20.58 1.05 7.90
C PRO A 75 -22.01 0.70 8.35
N LEU A 76 -22.67 1.63 9.06
CA LEU A 76 -24.08 1.48 9.45
C LEU A 76 -25.01 1.50 8.23
N ALA A 77 -24.63 2.26 7.20
CA ALA A 77 -25.31 2.32 5.92
C ALA A 77 -24.28 2.24 4.80
N LEU A 78 -24.57 1.43 3.78
CA LEU A 78 -23.73 1.26 2.61
C LEU A 78 -24.12 2.27 1.53
N GLN A 79 -23.15 2.85 0.82
CA GLN A 79 -23.39 3.81 -0.25
C GLN A 79 -23.49 3.17 -1.64
N SER A 80 -22.88 1.99 -1.82
CA SER A 80 -22.79 1.30 -3.11
C SER A 80 -22.74 -0.22 -2.91
N ARG A 81 -22.81 -0.97 -4.02
CA ARG A 81 -22.45 -2.39 -4.08
C ARG A 81 -20.99 -2.51 -4.51
N THR A 82 -20.35 -3.64 -4.21
CA THR A 82 -19.04 -3.99 -4.79
C THR A 82 -19.25 -4.58 -6.19
N GLU A 83 -18.69 -3.95 -7.22
CA GLU A 83 -18.73 -4.40 -8.62
C GLU A 83 -17.31 -4.60 -9.19
N TYR A 84 -16.41 -3.64 -8.96
CA TYR A 84 -15.03 -3.61 -9.44
C TYR A 84 -13.97 -3.84 -8.34
N GLY A 85 -14.38 -3.79 -7.06
CA GLY A 85 -13.54 -4.02 -5.90
C GLY A 85 -12.75 -2.79 -5.45
N CYS A 86 -11.94 -2.95 -4.39
CA CYS A 86 -11.06 -1.90 -3.89
C CYS A 86 -9.89 -1.65 -4.88
N PRO A 87 -9.58 -0.39 -5.27
CA PRO A 87 -10.14 0.86 -4.75
C PRO A 87 -11.25 1.48 -5.62
N TYR A 88 -11.68 0.83 -6.70
CA TYR A 88 -12.63 1.39 -7.66
C TYR A 88 -14.03 1.64 -7.10
N ASP A 89 -14.44 0.83 -6.12
CA ASP A 89 -15.69 1.02 -5.39
C ASP A 89 -15.48 1.56 -3.98
N CYS A 90 -14.27 2.07 -3.67
CA CYS A 90 -13.91 2.45 -2.31
C CYS A 90 -14.72 3.67 -1.84
N GLY A 91 -15.18 3.61 -0.59
CA GLY A 91 -16.14 4.52 0.02
C GLY A 91 -16.79 3.79 1.20
N LEU A 92 -18.07 4.06 1.52
CA LEU A 92 -18.83 3.21 2.44
C LEU A 92 -19.39 1.96 1.73
N CYS A 93 -18.51 1.17 1.10
CA CYS A 93 -18.86 -0.04 0.36
C CYS A 93 -18.95 -1.28 1.29
N PRO A 94 -19.49 -2.42 0.82
CA PRO A 94 -19.62 -3.64 1.64
C PRO A 94 -18.30 -4.17 2.21
N ASP A 95 -17.18 -3.92 1.51
CA ASP A 95 -15.82 -4.34 1.90
C ASP A 95 -15.08 -3.27 2.73
N HIS A 96 -15.74 -2.17 3.11
CA HIS A 96 -15.15 -1.15 3.96
C HIS A 96 -15.01 -1.66 5.40
N GLU A 97 -13.77 -1.72 5.89
CA GLU A 97 -13.43 -2.23 7.23
C GLU A 97 -12.71 -1.19 8.11
N GLN A 98 -12.62 0.07 7.68
CA GLN A 98 -11.98 1.14 8.45
C GLN A 98 -13.00 1.98 9.22
N HIS A 99 -12.58 2.56 10.35
CA HIS A 99 -13.40 3.55 11.03
C HIS A 99 -13.44 4.83 10.18
N SER A 100 -14.64 5.29 9.81
CA SER A 100 -14.79 6.49 9.01
C SER A 100 -14.52 7.76 9.85
N CYS A 101 -13.25 8.17 9.95
CA CYS A 101 -12.83 9.36 10.69
C CYS A 101 -12.90 10.65 9.86
N LEU A 102 -12.62 10.55 8.57
CA LEU A 102 -12.42 11.68 7.66
C LEU A 102 -12.92 11.31 6.27
N ALA A 103 -13.70 12.20 5.66
CA ALA A 103 -14.04 12.11 4.26
C ALA A 103 -12.96 12.80 3.42
N LEU A 104 -12.49 12.10 2.39
CA LEU A 104 -11.64 12.69 1.36
C LEU A 104 -12.55 13.09 0.18
N ILE A 105 -12.42 14.32 -0.28
CA ILE A 105 -13.09 14.85 -1.47
C ILE A 105 -11.95 15.28 -2.40
N GLU A 106 -11.82 14.60 -3.54
CA GLU A 106 -10.81 14.86 -4.56
C GLU A 106 -11.45 15.21 -5.91
#